data_AF-A0A2I1C1V9-F1
#
_entry.id   AF-A0A2I1C1V9-F1
#
_cell.length_a   1.000
_cell.length_b   1.000
_cell.length_c   1.000
_cell.angle_alpha   90.00
_cell.angle_beta   90.00
_cell.angle_gamma   90.00
#
_symmetry.space_group_name_H-M   'P 1'
#
loop_
_entity.id
_entity.type
_entity.pdbx_description
1 polymer ?
#
loop_
_entity_poly.entity_id
_entity_poly.type
_entity_poly.pdbx_seq_one_letter_code
_entity_poly.pdbx_strand_id
1 'polypeptide(L)'
;MKDHKVDPDTQVEVDTIILDYLLCTVINTFLCTQEREKRWHCKDQNTTWLIQTINTLAPTLIHAEAMSQDMRIKLQLLEFITTCNQYQYHSTAANNQPPPHGFGEQKEGFALSTDRQIYPPHSKPQAQRPHIDTSNDRTQPTLDIGPAIAYAFISLCIVANDHLSDTNWADIAAQLMLKAASEKRGSHGSTTPDKLYELIAQAPETVKKRPEWQRVADKYETYLQPPLGVLSSRDFETALKRLPTHQLGTIIIEFLFDLMRRLNPPVLLQLERGKLYGLSRAETQGLKTKVGLR
;
A
#
# COMPACT_ATOMS: atom_id res chain seq x y z
N MET A 1 38.13 28.67 6.71
CA MET A 1 36.92 27.97 7.18
C MET A 1 37.32 26.54 7.46
N LYS A 2 37.29 26.08 8.73
CA LYS A 2 37.47 24.66 9.01
C LYS A 2 36.13 23.99 8.73
N ASP A 3 36.08 23.09 7.75
CA ASP A 3 34.93 22.20 7.59
C ASP A 3 34.79 21.38 8.87
N HIS A 4 33.80 21.73 9.69
CA HIS A 4 33.36 20.87 10.79
C HIS A 4 32.62 19.71 10.16
N LYS A 5 33.38 18.70 9.74
CA LYS A 5 32.85 17.43 9.31
C LYS A 5 32.18 16.79 10.53
N VAL A 6 30.86 16.62 10.45
CA VAL A 6 30.07 15.91 11.46
C VAL A 6 30.65 14.51 11.59
N ASP A 7 30.78 14.06 12.84
CA ASP A 7 31.18 12.70 13.14
C ASP A 7 30.17 11.71 12.48
N PRO A 8 30.64 10.76 11.64
CA PRO A 8 29.74 9.93 10.84
C PRO A 8 28.85 9.04 11.71
N ASP A 9 29.34 8.56 12.85
CA ASP A 9 28.56 7.73 13.76
C ASP A 9 27.43 8.55 14.41
N THR A 10 27.74 9.79 14.82
CA THR A 10 26.75 10.75 15.32
C THR A 10 25.68 11.07 14.26
N GLN A 11 26.06 11.22 12.98
CA GLN A 11 25.11 11.47 11.90
C GLN A 11 24.12 10.30 11.74
N VAL A 12 24.62 9.06 11.76
CA VAL A 12 23.79 7.85 11.63
C VAL A 12 22.79 7.74 12.78
N GLU A 13 23.20 8.03 14.01
CA GLU A 13 22.31 8.03 15.18
C GLU A 13 21.21 9.08 15.03
N VAL A 14 21.56 10.30 14.62
CA VAL A 14 20.61 11.40 14.43
C VAL A 14 19.61 11.06 13.31
N ASP A 15 20.09 10.58 12.16
CA ASP A 15 19.24 10.18 11.04
C ASP A 15 18.25 9.09 11.44
N THR A 16 18.71 8.10 12.21
CA THR A 16 17.89 7.00 12.72
C THR A 16 16.82 7.53 13.68
N ILE A 17 17.17 8.42 14.61
CA ILE A 17 16.23 9.03 15.56
C ILE A 17 15.17 9.87 14.82
N ILE A 18 15.58 10.64 13.80
CA ILE A 18 14.66 11.43 12.96
C ILE A 18 13.72 10.51 12.20
N LEU A 19 14.24 9.47 11.54
CA LEU A 19 13.43 8.53 10.77
C LEU A 19 12.40 7.82 11.66
N ASP A 20 12.79 7.36 12.86
CA ASP A 20 11.88 6.70 13.79
C ASP A 20 10.69 7.61 14.16
N TYR A 21 11.00 8.87 14.46
CA TYR A 21 10.02 9.88 14.82
C TYR A 21 9.05 10.14 13.67
N LEU A 22 9.57 10.33 12.45
CA LEU A 22 8.76 10.58 11.26
C LEU A 22 7.83 9.39 10.96
N LEU A 23 8.37 8.17 10.98
CA LEU A 23 7.58 6.96 10.76
C LEU A 23 6.46 6.83 11.78
N CYS A 24 6.78 6.94 13.07
CA CYS A 24 5.79 6.81 14.13
C CYS A 24 4.71 7.89 14.04
N THR A 25 5.08 9.12 13.71
CA THR A 25 4.13 10.22 13.56
C THR A 25 3.17 9.98 12.41
N VAL A 26 3.69 9.64 11.22
CA VAL A 26 2.85 9.43 10.03
C VAL A 26 1.94 8.22 10.17
N ILE A 27 2.45 7.11 10.73
CA ILE A 27 1.61 5.92 10.99
C ILE A 27 0.48 6.28 11.97
N ASN A 28 0.79 6.95 13.08
CA ASN A 28 -0.24 7.36 14.05
C ASN A 28 -1.25 8.33 13.44
N THR A 29 -0.80 9.30 12.63
CA THR A 29 -1.71 10.21 11.92
C THR A 29 -2.65 9.45 11.00
N PHE A 30 -2.13 8.51 10.20
CA PHE A 30 -2.96 7.66 9.34
C PHE A 30 -4.00 6.88 10.14
N LEU A 31 -3.58 6.16 11.18
CA LEU A 31 -4.48 5.32 11.98
C LEU A 31 -5.57 6.14 12.66
N CYS A 32 -5.22 7.28 13.28
CA CYS A 32 -6.18 8.20 13.90
C CYS A 32 -7.17 8.82 12.90
N THR A 33 -6.76 9.02 11.64
CA THR A 33 -7.65 9.49 10.58
C THR A 33 -8.63 8.40 10.18
N GLN A 34 -8.15 7.18 9.91
CA GLN A 34 -9.01 6.05 9.54
C GLN A 34 -10.02 5.68 10.64
N GLU A 35 -9.61 5.74 11.92
CA GLU A 35 -10.50 5.48 13.06
C GLU A 35 -11.65 6.49 13.15
N ARG A 36 -11.35 7.78 12.96
CA ARG A 36 -12.36 8.86 12.99
C ARG A 36 -13.37 8.74 11.87
N GLU A 37 -12.93 8.32 10.69
CA GLU A 37 -13.77 8.22 9.51
C GLU A 37 -14.58 6.91 9.46
N LYS A 38 -14.28 5.97 10.38
CA LYS A 38 -14.93 4.64 10.50
C LYS A 38 -15.01 3.89 9.17
N ARG A 39 -14.11 4.23 8.23
CA ARG A 39 -14.07 3.68 6.88
C ARG A 39 -12.63 3.58 6.45
N TRP A 40 -12.23 2.38 6.05
CA TRP A 40 -10.95 2.03 5.42
C TRP A 40 -10.66 2.75 4.09
N HIS A 41 -11.55 3.66 3.66
CA HIS A 41 -11.63 4.17 2.30
C HIS A 41 -11.61 5.70 2.21
N CYS A 42 -11.22 6.39 3.28
CA CYS A 42 -11.16 7.82 3.19
C CYS A 42 -9.86 8.30 2.54
N LYS A 43 -10.03 9.17 1.53
CA LYS A 43 -8.95 9.89 0.89
C LYS A 43 -8.54 11.05 1.77
N ASP A 44 -7.53 10.84 2.61
CA ASP A 44 -6.90 11.94 3.30
C ASP A 44 -5.72 12.48 2.47
N GLN A 45 -5.91 13.67 1.89
CA GLN A 45 -4.85 14.40 1.19
C GLN A 45 -3.69 14.75 2.12
N ASN A 46 -3.96 14.95 3.42
CA ASN A 46 -2.92 15.26 4.41
C ASN A 46 -2.02 14.05 4.70
N THR A 47 -2.59 12.86 4.80
CA THR A 47 -1.77 11.66 5.01
C THR A 47 -0.97 11.28 3.75
N THR A 48 -1.48 11.57 2.56
CA THR A 48 -0.80 11.24 1.30
C THR A 48 0.51 12.02 1.11
N TRP A 49 0.52 13.33 1.38
CA TRP A 49 1.76 14.12 1.24
C TRP A 49 2.82 13.72 2.28
N LEU A 50 2.38 13.36 3.50
CA LEU A 50 3.26 12.88 4.56
C LEU A 50 3.96 11.58 4.17
N ILE A 51 3.20 10.63 3.62
CA ILE A 51 3.73 9.37 3.09
C ILE A 51 4.73 9.62 1.96
N GLN A 52 4.40 10.50 1.00
CA GLN A 52 5.31 10.84 -0.10
C GLN A 52 6.61 11.46 0.38
N THR A 53 6.53 12.33 1.39
CA THR A 53 7.69 12.98 2.00
C THR A 53 8.60 11.93 2.65
N ILE A 54 8.03 11.02 3.46
CA ILE A 54 8.84 9.97 4.08
C ILE A 54 9.40 9.00 3.04
N ASN A 55 8.64 8.59 2.03
CA ASN A 55 9.16 7.72 0.98
C ASN A 55 10.31 8.36 0.19
N THR A 56 10.38 9.70 0.16
CA THR A 56 11.49 10.45 -0.44
C THR A 56 12.69 10.55 0.50
N LEU A 57 12.46 10.75 1.80
CA LEU A 57 13.52 10.95 2.80
C LEU A 57 14.10 9.63 3.34
N ALA A 58 13.28 8.58 3.47
CA ALA A 58 13.68 7.31 4.06
C ALA A 58 14.92 6.71 3.38
N PRO A 59 15.05 6.66 2.03
CA PRO A 59 16.26 6.14 1.40
C PRO A 59 17.54 6.88 1.78
N THR A 60 17.44 8.17 2.13
CA THR A 60 18.59 8.99 2.56
C THR A 60 18.91 8.86 4.05
N LEU A 61 17.94 8.42 4.86
CA LEU A 61 18.06 8.28 6.31
C LEU A 61 18.24 6.83 6.77
N ILE A 62 18.01 5.85 5.88
CA ILE A 62 18.17 4.43 6.18
C ILE A 62 19.66 4.08 6.20
N HIS A 63 20.11 3.70 7.39
CA HIS A 63 21.41 3.08 7.63
C HIS A 63 21.17 1.67 8.13
N ALA A 64 21.37 0.66 7.27
CA ALA A 64 20.92 -0.71 7.52
C ALA A 64 21.55 -1.33 8.77
N GLU A 65 22.78 -0.93 9.11
CA GLU A 65 23.53 -1.39 10.27
C GLU A 65 22.95 -0.87 11.60
N ALA A 66 22.25 0.26 11.59
CA ALA A 66 21.70 0.92 12.79
C ALA A 66 20.20 0.61 13.03
N MET A 67 19.55 -0.12 12.12
CA MET A 67 18.11 -0.36 12.20
C MET A 67 17.72 -1.39 13.27
N SER A 68 16.98 -0.93 14.27
CA SER A 68 16.29 -1.80 15.24
C SER A 68 15.16 -2.61 14.59
N GLN A 69 14.71 -3.65 15.29
CA GLN A 69 13.57 -4.46 14.82
C GLN A 69 12.28 -3.63 14.76
N ASP A 70 12.02 -2.78 15.74
CA ASP A 70 10.86 -1.88 15.76
C ASP A 70 10.85 -0.95 14.55
N MET A 71 12.03 -0.47 14.12
CA MET A 71 12.15 0.36 12.93
C MET A 71 11.77 -0.42 11.67
N ARG A 72 12.23 -1.67 11.54
CA ARG A 72 11.85 -2.55 10.43
C ARG A 72 10.34 -2.76 10.37
N ILE A 73 9.71 -2.97 11.53
CA ILE A 73 8.26 -3.13 11.62
C ILE A 73 7.56 -1.82 11.21
N LYS A 74 8.02 -0.65 11.68
CA LYS A 74 7.46 0.67 11.29
C LYS A 74 7.61 0.95 9.80
N LEU A 75 8.73 0.57 9.18
CA LEU A 75 8.92 0.67 7.73
C LEU A 75 7.94 -0.23 6.97
N GLN A 76 7.74 -1.47 7.42
CA GLN A 76 6.75 -2.37 6.84
C GLN A 76 5.31 -1.87 7.03
N LEU A 77 5.00 -1.24 8.17
CA LEU A 77 3.73 -0.55 8.39
C LEU A 77 3.51 0.57 7.38
N LEU A 78 4.52 1.40 7.14
CA LEU A 78 4.45 2.47 6.14
C LEU A 78 4.25 1.90 4.72
N GLU A 79 4.94 0.83 4.38
CA GLU A 79 4.77 0.14 3.09
C GLU A 79 3.33 -0.33 2.91
N PHE A 80 2.77 -1.03 3.91
CA PHE A 80 1.38 -1.47 3.92
C PHE A 80 0.39 -0.30 3.75
N ILE A 81 0.59 0.80 4.49
CA ILE A 81 -0.22 2.01 4.39
C ILE A 81 -0.11 2.63 2.98
N THR A 82 1.09 2.65 2.41
CA THR A 82 1.33 3.18 1.06
C THR A 82 0.58 2.35 0.02
N THR A 83 0.64 1.02 0.10
CA THR A 83 -0.10 0.11 -0.78
C THR A 83 -1.61 0.33 -0.66
N CYS A 84 -2.13 0.49 0.56
CA CYS A 84 -3.55 0.78 0.78
C CYS A 84 -3.98 2.12 0.12
N ASN A 85 -3.16 3.16 0.23
CA ASN A 85 -3.46 4.46 -0.36
C ASN A 85 -3.45 4.40 -1.90
N GLN A 86 -2.45 3.73 -2.50
CA GLN A 86 -2.35 3.58 -3.96
C GLN A 86 -3.61 2.92 -4.57
N TYR A 87 -4.13 1.87 -3.92
CA TYR A 87 -5.37 1.20 -4.35
C TYR A 87 -6.55 2.17 -4.45
N GLN A 88 -6.72 3.08 -3.49
CA GLN A 88 -7.84 4.02 -3.46
C GLN A 88 -7.80 5.02 -4.63
N TYR A 89 -6.60 5.45 -5.05
CA TYR A 89 -6.44 6.36 -6.18
C TYR A 89 -6.79 5.68 -7.51
N HIS A 90 -6.35 4.45 -7.72
CA HIS A 90 -6.61 3.70 -8.96
C HIS A 90 -8.07 3.27 -9.10
N SER A 91 -8.72 2.86 -8.01
CA SER A 91 -10.14 2.46 -8.02
C SER A 91 -11.08 3.63 -8.42
N THR A 92 -10.72 4.86 -8.08
CA THR A 92 -11.53 6.04 -8.43
C THR A 92 -11.33 6.49 -9.89
N ALA A 93 -10.11 6.37 -10.42
CA ALA A 93 -9.82 6.76 -11.80
C ALA A 93 -10.56 5.87 -12.82
N ALA A 94 -10.73 4.58 -12.51
CA ALA A 94 -11.47 3.65 -13.34
C ALA A 94 -12.99 3.91 -13.37
N ASN A 95 -13.56 4.43 -12.29
CA ASN A 95 -15.01 4.67 -12.17
C ASN A 95 -15.49 6.03 -12.73
N ASN A 96 -14.57 6.92 -13.11
CA ASN A 96 -14.88 8.25 -13.66
C ASN A 96 -14.68 8.33 -15.18
N GLN A 97 -14.50 7.21 -15.89
CA GLN A 97 -14.54 7.23 -17.34
C GLN A 97 -16.00 7.38 -17.83
N PRO A 98 -16.34 8.40 -18.63
CA PRO A 98 -17.65 8.46 -19.26
C PRO A 98 -17.80 7.28 -20.22
N PRO A 99 -19.02 6.72 -20.37
CA PRO A 99 -19.23 5.57 -21.24
C PRO A 99 -18.78 5.91 -22.67
N PRO A 100 -18.19 4.96 -23.41
CA PRO A 100 -17.84 5.19 -24.80
C PRO A 100 -19.12 5.56 -25.55
N HIS A 101 -19.17 6.79 -26.05
CA HIS A 101 -20.22 7.23 -26.97
C HIS A 101 -20.22 6.26 -28.15
N GLY A 102 -21.22 5.38 -28.17
CA GLY A 102 -21.54 4.56 -29.32
C GLY A 102 -21.81 5.49 -30.50
N PHE A 103 -21.11 5.24 -31.60
CA PHE A 103 -21.32 5.90 -32.87
C PHE A 103 -22.79 5.77 -33.27
N GLY A 104 -23.51 6.90 -33.26
CA GLY A 104 -24.82 7.01 -33.88
C GLY A 104 -24.65 6.98 -35.39
N GLU A 105 -25.27 6.00 -36.03
CA GLU A 105 -25.61 6.04 -37.44
C GLU A 105 -26.44 7.30 -37.73
N GLN A 106 -25.95 8.16 -38.62
CA GLN A 106 -26.81 9.04 -39.41
C GLN A 106 -26.40 8.98 -40.88
N LYS A 107 -27.37 8.57 -41.69
CA LYS A 107 -27.35 8.45 -43.14
C LYS A 107 -27.46 9.80 -43.85
N GLU A 108 -26.74 9.86 -44.97
CA GLU A 108 -27.10 10.41 -46.28
C GLU A 108 -27.56 11.87 -46.46
N GLY A 109 -26.86 12.56 -47.37
CA GLY A 109 -27.34 13.76 -48.07
C GLY A 109 -26.29 14.45 -48.95
N PHE A 110 -26.20 14.01 -50.22
CA PHE A 110 -25.83 14.72 -51.48
C PHE A 110 -25.52 16.24 -51.39
N ALA A 111 -24.63 16.90 -52.16
CA ALA A 111 -24.07 16.65 -53.49
C ALA A 111 -23.01 17.73 -53.87
N LEU A 112 -22.15 17.37 -54.86
CA LEU A 112 -21.48 18.17 -55.91
C LEU A 112 -20.54 19.35 -55.56
N SER A 113 -19.24 19.21 -55.90
CA SER A 113 -18.69 19.68 -57.19
C SER A 113 -17.19 19.38 -57.32
N THR A 114 -16.79 18.91 -58.51
CA THR A 114 -15.40 18.55 -58.89
C THR A 114 -14.94 19.46 -60.04
N ASP A 115 -13.60 19.55 -60.19
CA ASP A 115 -12.82 19.92 -61.40
C ASP A 115 -12.41 21.42 -61.48
N ARG A 116 -11.15 21.85 -61.66
CA ARG A 116 -9.97 21.30 -62.38
C ARG A 116 -8.60 21.87 -61.89
N GLN A 117 -7.61 20.98 -61.89
CA GLN A 117 -6.20 21.03 -62.37
C GLN A 117 -5.41 22.35 -62.57
N ILE A 118 -4.11 22.35 -62.13
CA ILE A 118 -2.83 22.54 -62.88
C ILE A 118 -1.66 22.83 -61.89
N TYR A 119 -0.51 22.13 -62.01
CA TYR A 119 0.77 22.25 -61.23
C TYR A 119 1.88 22.95 -62.09
N PRO A 120 3.16 23.13 -61.64
CA PRO A 120 3.80 23.74 -60.44
C PRO A 120 4.86 24.81 -60.92
N PRO A 121 5.99 25.17 -60.23
CA PRO A 121 6.47 24.96 -58.85
C PRO A 121 6.85 26.27 -58.12
N HIS A 122 7.09 26.24 -56.80
CA HIS A 122 8.27 26.88 -56.18
C HIS A 122 8.35 26.55 -54.68
N SER A 123 9.57 26.18 -54.31
CA SER A 123 10.06 25.63 -53.06
C SER A 123 9.88 26.54 -51.85
N LYS A 124 9.40 25.99 -50.73
CA LYS A 124 9.78 26.43 -49.38
C LYS A 124 9.92 25.23 -48.42
N PRO A 125 10.93 25.23 -47.53
CA PRO A 125 11.24 24.10 -46.65
C PRO A 125 10.54 24.23 -45.30
N GLN A 126 9.77 23.23 -44.85
CA GLN A 126 9.35 23.20 -43.44
C GLN A 126 9.03 21.79 -42.91
N ALA A 127 9.79 21.42 -41.87
CA ALA A 127 9.48 20.52 -40.77
C ALA A 127 9.16 19.04 -41.07
N GLN A 128 10.20 18.23 -41.23
CA GLN A 128 10.13 16.82 -40.83
C GLN A 128 10.24 16.73 -39.31
N ARG A 129 9.11 16.46 -38.64
CA ARG A 129 9.11 15.86 -37.30
C ARG A 129 9.55 14.40 -37.44
N PRO A 130 10.50 13.90 -36.64
CA PRO A 130 10.72 12.46 -36.57
C PRO A 130 9.49 11.80 -35.94
N HIS A 131 8.83 10.96 -36.74
CA HIS A 131 7.83 10.00 -36.29
C HIS A 131 8.57 8.97 -35.43
N ILE A 132 8.59 9.18 -34.13
CA ILE A 132 9.01 8.15 -33.19
C ILE A 132 7.79 7.27 -32.95
N ASP A 133 7.69 6.21 -33.76
CA ASP A 133 6.98 5.00 -33.37
C ASP A 133 7.68 4.41 -32.15
N THR A 134 7.28 4.85 -30.96
CA THR A 134 7.57 4.11 -29.73
C THR A 134 6.38 3.20 -29.44
N SER A 135 6.38 2.08 -30.17
CA SER A 135 5.90 0.81 -29.62
C SER A 135 6.70 0.53 -28.34
N ASN A 136 6.18 1.01 -27.20
CA ASN A 136 6.59 0.55 -25.89
C ASN A 136 5.53 -0.40 -25.39
N ASP A 137 5.51 -1.60 -25.99
CA ASP A 137 5.00 -2.80 -25.35
C ASP A 137 5.99 -3.18 -24.24
N ARG A 138 5.94 -2.42 -23.14
CA ARG A 138 6.49 -2.81 -21.85
C ARG A 138 5.29 -3.02 -20.95
N THR A 139 4.66 -4.17 -21.13
CA THR A 139 3.80 -4.81 -20.14
C THR A 139 4.66 -5.09 -18.90
N GLN A 140 4.84 -4.06 -18.06
CA GLN A 140 5.11 -4.33 -16.65
C GLN A 140 3.90 -5.13 -16.14
N PRO A 141 4.11 -6.22 -15.38
CA PRO A 141 2.99 -6.91 -14.76
C PRO A 141 2.37 -5.92 -13.78
N THR A 142 1.26 -5.32 -14.18
CA THR A 142 0.38 -4.52 -13.33
C THR A 142 -0.10 -5.49 -12.26
N LEU A 143 0.59 -5.49 -11.13
CA LEU A 143 0.19 -6.26 -9.97
C LEU A 143 -1.25 -5.83 -9.66
N ASP A 144 -2.19 -6.76 -9.78
CA ASP A 144 -3.57 -6.50 -9.43
C ASP A 144 -3.57 -5.95 -8.00
N ILE A 145 -4.09 -4.74 -7.82
CA ILE A 145 -3.78 -3.93 -6.63
C ILE A 145 -4.49 -4.51 -5.39
N GLY A 146 -5.56 -5.30 -5.59
CA GLY A 146 -6.23 -6.05 -4.51
C GLY A 146 -5.29 -7.05 -3.82
N PRO A 147 -4.71 -8.02 -4.54
CA PRO A 147 -3.71 -8.94 -4.00
C PRO A 147 -2.49 -8.25 -3.37
N ALA A 148 -2.08 -7.08 -3.88
CA ALA A 148 -0.95 -6.32 -3.35
C ALA A 148 -1.14 -5.93 -1.87
N ILE A 149 -2.36 -5.51 -1.47
CA ILE A 149 -2.67 -5.17 -0.08
C ILE A 149 -2.52 -6.40 0.82
N ALA A 150 -3.01 -7.55 0.36
CA ALA A 150 -2.92 -8.79 1.14
C ALA A 150 -1.45 -9.20 1.34
N TYR A 151 -0.63 -9.16 0.28
CA TYR A 151 0.80 -9.48 0.41
C TYR A 151 1.54 -8.49 1.30
N ALA A 152 1.26 -7.19 1.20
CA ALA A 152 1.88 -6.20 2.08
C ALA A 152 1.51 -6.43 3.55
N PHE A 153 0.25 -6.78 3.85
CA PHE A 153 -0.18 -7.15 5.20
C PHE A 153 0.56 -8.38 5.73
N ILE A 154 0.70 -9.41 4.89
CA ILE A 154 1.38 -10.65 5.27
C ILE A 154 2.87 -10.42 5.50
N SER A 155 3.53 -9.65 4.63
CA SER A 155 4.93 -9.23 4.81
C SER A 155 5.13 -8.50 6.14
N LEU A 156 4.23 -7.55 6.46
CA LEU A 156 4.22 -6.89 7.76
C LEU A 156 4.12 -7.89 8.91
N CYS A 157 3.19 -8.84 8.83
CA CYS A 157 2.99 -9.82 9.90
C CYS A 157 4.19 -10.76 10.07
N ILE A 158 4.85 -11.15 8.98
CA ILE A 158 6.07 -11.96 9.02
C ILE A 158 7.20 -11.19 9.73
N VAL A 159 7.38 -9.91 9.42
CA VAL A 159 8.42 -9.08 10.06
C VAL A 159 8.08 -8.79 11.52
N ALA A 160 6.80 -8.65 11.85
CA ALA A 160 6.32 -8.40 13.19
C ALA A 160 6.09 -9.67 14.03
N ASN A 161 6.38 -10.87 13.53
CA ASN A 161 5.91 -12.14 14.10
C ASN A 161 6.17 -12.28 15.62
N ASP A 162 7.34 -11.86 16.09
CA ASP A 162 7.71 -11.90 17.52
C ASP A 162 6.81 -11.02 18.41
N HIS A 163 6.11 -10.04 17.82
CA HIS A 163 5.19 -9.12 18.48
C HIS A 163 3.72 -9.53 18.33
N LEU A 164 3.44 -10.61 17.58
CA LEU A 164 2.09 -10.99 17.15
C LEU A 164 1.54 -12.25 17.83
N SER A 165 2.21 -12.77 18.87
CA SER A 165 1.94 -14.07 19.50
C SER A 165 0.48 -14.37 19.88
N ASP A 166 -0.35 -13.35 20.10
CA ASP A 166 -1.77 -13.50 20.49
C ASP A 166 -2.77 -13.05 19.42
N THR A 167 -2.30 -12.60 18.26
CA THR A 167 -3.16 -12.03 17.21
C THR A 167 -3.50 -13.07 16.15
N ASN A 168 -4.78 -13.13 15.76
CA ASN A 168 -5.23 -13.98 14.66
C ASN A 168 -4.92 -13.34 13.30
N TRP A 169 -3.70 -12.86 13.10
CA TRP A 169 -3.30 -12.12 11.90
C TRP A 169 -3.41 -12.99 10.64
N ALA A 170 -3.21 -14.31 10.75
CA ALA A 170 -3.36 -15.25 9.64
C ALA A 170 -4.81 -15.30 9.12
N ASP A 171 -5.79 -15.08 10.00
CA ASP A 171 -7.20 -14.99 9.64
C ASP A 171 -7.49 -13.71 8.87
N ILE A 172 -6.98 -12.58 9.36
CA ILE A 172 -7.08 -11.28 8.67
C ILE A 172 -6.45 -11.39 7.27
N ALA A 173 -5.27 -12.00 7.17
CA ALA A 173 -4.57 -12.24 5.90
C ALA A 173 -5.40 -13.11 4.94
N ALA A 174 -5.99 -14.21 5.43
CA ALA A 174 -6.84 -15.08 4.63
C ALA A 174 -8.09 -14.34 4.13
N GLN A 175 -8.72 -13.50 4.97
CA GLN A 175 -9.86 -12.68 4.59
C GLN A 175 -9.49 -11.60 3.54
N LEU A 176 -8.30 -10.99 3.63
CA LEU A 176 -7.78 -10.06 2.63
C LEU A 176 -7.55 -10.74 1.27
N MET A 177 -6.95 -11.93 1.27
CA MET A 177 -6.75 -12.73 0.04
C MET A 177 -8.09 -13.12 -0.60
N LEU A 178 -9.07 -13.51 0.23
CA LEU A 178 -10.41 -13.86 -0.24
C LEU A 178 -11.16 -12.65 -0.83
N LYS A 179 -11.01 -11.48 -0.20
CA LYS A 179 -11.54 -10.21 -0.73
C LYS A 179 -10.91 -9.87 -2.08
N ALA A 180 -9.58 -9.94 -2.18
CA ALA A 180 -8.85 -9.68 -3.43
C ALA A 180 -9.32 -10.59 -4.57
N ALA A 181 -9.51 -11.89 -4.29
CA ALA A 181 -10.04 -12.83 -5.26
C ALA A 181 -11.47 -12.51 -5.73
N SER A 182 -12.30 -11.98 -4.83
CA SER A 182 -13.67 -11.56 -5.14
C SER A 182 -13.73 -10.31 -6.02
N GLU A 183 -12.72 -9.44 -5.93
CA GLU A 183 -12.63 -8.17 -6.67
C GLU A 183 -12.08 -8.34 -8.10
N LYS A 184 -11.28 -9.39 -8.39
CA LYS A 184 -10.77 -9.76 -9.74
C LYS A 184 -11.88 -10.21 -10.72
N ARG A 185 -13.14 -9.82 -10.48
CA ARG A 185 -14.36 -10.20 -11.21
C ARG A 185 -14.59 -9.41 -12.51
N GLY A 186 -13.67 -8.54 -12.90
CA GLY A 186 -13.80 -7.66 -14.07
C GLY A 186 -13.53 -8.34 -15.41
N SER A 187 -14.47 -9.14 -15.92
CA SER A 187 -15.01 -9.04 -17.30
C SER A 187 -15.84 -10.25 -17.70
N HIS A 188 -15.39 -11.51 -17.61
CA HIS A 188 -16.20 -12.68 -18.04
C HIS A 188 -15.92 -13.98 -17.23
N GLY A 189 -16.36 -14.06 -15.96
CA GLY A 189 -16.42 -15.39 -15.30
C GLY A 189 -16.62 -15.37 -13.80
N SER A 190 -17.36 -16.36 -13.31
CA SER A 190 -17.55 -16.66 -11.89
C SER A 190 -16.22 -16.79 -11.14
N THR A 191 -16.22 -16.51 -9.84
CA THR A 191 -15.06 -16.83 -8.98
C THR A 191 -15.03 -18.35 -8.81
N THR A 192 -14.08 -19.00 -9.47
CA THR A 192 -13.80 -20.42 -9.27
C THR A 192 -12.73 -20.55 -8.17
N PRO A 193 -12.75 -21.65 -7.40
CA PRO A 193 -11.65 -22.00 -6.48
C PRO A 193 -10.26 -21.84 -7.11
N ASP A 194 -10.13 -22.10 -8.41
CA ASP A 194 -8.88 -21.98 -9.18
C ASP A 194 -8.28 -20.57 -9.15
N LYS A 195 -9.11 -19.52 -9.26
CA LYS A 195 -8.61 -18.13 -9.21
C LYS A 195 -8.00 -17.78 -7.86
N LEU A 196 -8.38 -18.48 -6.79
CA LEU A 196 -7.82 -18.22 -5.47
C LEU A 196 -6.56 -19.02 -5.19
N TYR A 197 -6.50 -20.27 -5.65
CA TYR A 197 -5.24 -21.02 -5.67
C TYR A 197 -4.20 -20.32 -6.55
N GLU A 198 -4.62 -19.67 -7.64
CA GLU A 198 -3.77 -18.81 -8.47
C GLU A 198 -3.18 -17.65 -7.65
N LEU A 199 -3.95 -16.98 -6.79
CA LEU A 199 -3.42 -15.92 -5.92
C LEU A 199 -2.43 -16.47 -4.90
N ILE A 200 -2.69 -17.61 -4.27
CA ILE A 200 -1.73 -18.25 -3.37
C ILE A 200 -0.43 -18.60 -4.13
N ALA A 201 -0.56 -19.12 -5.35
CA ALA A 201 0.58 -19.43 -6.22
C ALA A 201 1.31 -18.18 -6.75
N GLN A 202 0.67 -17.01 -6.78
CA GLN A 202 1.26 -15.74 -7.21
C GLN A 202 1.92 -14.94 -6.09
N ALA A 203 1.84 -15.42 -4.84
CA ALA A 203 2.47 -14.74 -3.72
C ALA A 203 3.99 -14.52 -3.97
N PRO A 204 4.56 -13.38 -3.54
CA PRO A 204 5.99 -13.14 -3.66
C PRO A 204 6.80 -14.26 -3.01
N GLU A 205 7.92 -14.66 -3.63
CA GLU A 205 8.78 -15.74 -3.11
C GLU A 205 9.33 -15.45 -1.71
N THR A 206 9.48 -14.17 -1.38
CA THR A 206 9.87 -13.69 -0.04
C THR A 206 8.85 -14.06 1.03
N VAL A 207 7.57 -14.13 0.67
CA VAL A 207 6.46 -14.53 1.53
C VAL A 207 6.30 -16.05 1.54
N LYS A 208 6.31 -16.70 0.37
CA LYS A 208 6.06 -18.16 0.26
C LYS A 208 7.04 -19.03 1.04
N LYS A 209 8.31 -18.61 1.13
CA LYS A 209 9.37 -19.37 1.82
C LYS A 209 9.26 -19.35 3.34
N ARG A 210 8.32 -18.59 3.88
CA ARG A 210 8.15 -18.40 5.32
C ARG A 210 7.15 -19.42 5.87
N PRO A 211 7.45 -20.13 6.96
CA PRO A 211 6.51 -21.10 7.54
C PRO A 211 5.19 -20.47 7.97
N GLU A 212 5.19 -19.17 8.26
CA GLU A 212 4.01 -18.36 8.56
C GLU A 212 3.03 -18.30 7.39
N TRP A 213 3.51 -18.38 6.15
CA TRP A 213 2.68 -18.42 4.95
C TRP A 213 1.78 -19.67 4.91
N GLN A 214 2.30 -20.81 5.38
CA GLN A 214 1.52 -22.04 5.44
C GLN A 214 0.32 -21.87 6.37
N ARG A 215 0.45 -21.14 7.49
CA ARG A 215 -0.68 -20.86 8.38
C ARG A 215 -1.79 -20.06 7.69
N VAL A 216 -1.43 -19.13 6.81
CA VAL A 216 -2.39 -18.36 6.02
C VAL A 216 -3.08 -19.29 5.01
N ALA A 217 -2.31 -20.14 4.32
CA ALA A 217 -2.85 -21.11 3.37
C ALA A 217 -3.81 -22.11 4.06
N ASP A 218 -3.44 -22.65 5.23
CA ASP A 218 -4.27 -23.56 6.01
C ASP A 218 -5.57 -22.87 6.47
N LYS A 219 -5.47 -21.64 7.00
CA LYS A 219 -6.65 -20.84 7.39
C LYS A 219 -7.55 -20.58 6.20
N TYR A 220 -6.94 -20.25 5.07
CA TYR A 220 -7.64 -20.03 3.84
C TYR A 220 -8.39 -21.31 3.36
N GLU A 221 -7.77 -22.50 3.46
CA GLU A 221 -8.45 -23.77 3.20
C GLU A 221 -9.64 -24.00 4.13
N THR A 222 -9.56 -23.63 5.41
CA THR A 222 -10.72 -23.75 6.31
C THR A 222 -11.91 -22.89 5.88
N TYR A 223 -11.67 -21.75 5.25
CA TYR A 223 -12.73 -20.91 4.67
C TYR A 223 -13.32 -21.49 3.39
N LEU A 224 -12.54 -22.31 2.68
CA LEU A 224 -12.96 -22.98 1.44
C LEU A 224 -13.68 -24.30 1.65
N GLN A 225 -13.58 -24.93 2.82
CA GLN A 225 -14.27 -26.19 3.06
C GLN A 225 -15.76 -25.95 3.37
N PRO A 226 -16.71 -26.52 2.59
CA PRO A 226 -18.08 -26.68 3.10
C PRO A 226 -18.09 -27.79 4.16
N PRO A 227 -19.09 -27.82 5.06
CA PRO A 227 -19.42 -29.06 5.75
C PRO A 227 -19.94 -30.04 4.69
N LEU A 228 -19.04 -30.89 4.16
CA LEU A 228 -19.27 -32.02 3.25
C LEU A 228 -19.61 -31.69 1.78
N GLY A 229 -18.59 -31.81 0.92
CA GLY A 229 -18.74 -32.19 -0.49
C GLY A 229 -18.89 -31.06 -1.52
N VAL A 230 -17.86 -30.90 -2.37
CA VAL A 230 -17.82 -30.19 -3.67
C VAL A 230 -18.67 -28.91 -3.74
N LEU A 231 -18.07 -27.77 -3.42
CA LEU A 231 -18.70 -26.45 -3.61
C LEU A 231 -18.98 -26.20 -5.09
N SER A 232 -20.25 -26.02 -5.46
CA SER A 232 -20.60 -25.33 -6.69
C SER A 232 -20.17 -23.87 -6.60
N SER A 233 -19.92 -23.22 -7.74
CA SER A 233 -19.56 -21.79 -7.77
C SER A 233 -20.59 -20.90 -7.04
N ARG A 234 -21.87 -21.31 -7.00
CA ARG A 234 -22.92 -20.63 -6.19
C ARG A 234 -22.73 -20.77 -4.69
N ASP A 235 -22.31 -21.93 -4.21
CA ASP A 235 -22.10 -22.19 -2.79
C ASP A 235 -20.86 -21.46 -2.29
N PHE A 236 -19.85 -21.38 -3.16
CA PHE A 236 -18.65 -20.58 -2.94
C PHE A 236 -18.96 -19.08 -2.85
N GLU A 237 -19.77 -18.53 -3.77
CA GLU A 237 -20.22 -17.13 -3.68
C GLU A 237 -21.07 -16.87 -2.42
N THR A 238 -21.83 -17.87 -1.97
CA THR A 238 -22.63 -17.77 -0.75
C THR A 238 -21.76 -17.78 0.50
N ALA A 239 -20.69 -18.59 0.53
CA ALA A 239 -19.68 -18.58 1.59
C ALA A 239 -18.95 -17.23 1.67
N LEU A 240 -18.54 -16.67 0.52
CA LEU A 240 -17.95 -15.33 0.43
C LEU A 240 -18.86 -14.21 0.94
N LYS A 241 -20.16 -14.27 0.64
CA LYS A 241 -21.15 -13.29 1.12
C LYS A 241 -21.43 -13.39 2.61
N ARG A 242 -21.21 -14.56 3.23
CA ARG A 242 -21.37 -14.77 4.67
C ARG A 242 -20.21 -14.23 5.50
N LEU A 243 -19.06 -13.96 4.88
CA LEU A 243 -17.94 -13.37 5.60
C LEU A 243 -18.24 -11.91 5.98
N PRO A 244 -17.86 -11.48 7.20
CA PRO A 244 -18.00 -10.10 7.65
C PRO A 244 -16.93 -9.20 7.00
N THR A 245 -16.86 -9.18 5.67
CA THR A 245 -15.92 -8.31 4.90
C THR A 245 -16.15 -6.82 5.16
N HIS A 246 -17.36 -6.44 5.60
CA HIS A 246 -17.70 -5.07 6.00
C HIS A 246 -17.00 -4.62 7.30
N GLN A 247 -16.53 -5.55 8.14
CA GLN A 247 -15.79 -5.24 9.38
C GLN A 247 -14.28 -5.43 9.23
N LEU A 248 -13.82 -6.04 8.13
CA LEU A 248 -12.41 -6.34 7.89
C LEU A 248 -11.52 -5.10 8.02
N GLY A 249 -12.01 -3.94 7.54
CA GLY A 249 -11.29 -2.68 7.74
C GLY A 249 -11.11 -2.33 9.22
N THR A 250 -12.18 -2.32 10.01
CA THR A 250 -12.09 -2.02 11.45
C THR A 250 -11.10 -2.95 12.16
N ILE A 251 -11.18 -4.26 11.87
CA ILE A 251 -10.30 -5.28 12.46
C ILE A 251 -8.84 -5.00 12.12
N ILE A 252 -8.52 -4.63 10.89
CA ILE A 252 -7.13 -4.32 10.53
C ILE A 252 -6.69 -3.01 11.22
N ILE A 253 -7.54 -1.98 11.40
CA ILE A 253 -7.13 -0.72 12.05
C ILE A 253 -6.79 -1.00 13.51
N GLU A 254 -7.65 -1.75 14.20
CA GLU A 254 -7.44 -2.19 15.57
C GLU A 254 -6.15 -3.00 15.69
N PHE A 255 -5.92 -3.94 14.77
CA PHE A 255 -4.68 -4.71 14.70
C PHE A 255 -3.44 -3.82 14.55
N LEU A 256 -3.47 -2.82 13.67
CA LEU A 256 -2.33 -1.92 13.45
C LEU A 256 -2.07 -1.02 14.67
N PHE A 257 -3.13 -0.56 15.36
CA PHE A 257 -2.98 0.17 16.62
C PHE A 257 -2.35 -0.69 17.70
N ASP A 258 -2.80 -1.94 17.85
CA ASP A 258 -2.26 -2.85 18.84
C ASP A 258 -0.81 -3.22 18.53
N LEU A 259 -0.46 -3.40 17.26
CA LEU A 259 0.92 -3.55 16.84
C LEU A 259 1.75 -2.32 17.20
N MET A 260 1.29 -1.11 16.84
CA MET A 260 1.99 0.14 17.17
C MET A 260 2.17 0.36 18.68
N ARG A 261 1.23 -0.08 19.52
CA ARG A 261 1.34 -0.02 20.99
C ARG A 261 2.40 -0.95 21.56
N ARG A 262 2.72 -2.05 20.87
CA ARG A 262 3.74 -3.02 21.28
C ARG A 262 5.16 -2.56 20.92
N LEU A 263 5.31 -1.61 19.99
CA LEU A 263 6.61 -1.07 19.59
C LEU A 263 7.08 0.04 20.53
N ASN A 264 8.39 0.21 20.65
CA ASN A 264 8.96 1.30 21.43
C ASN A 264 8.64 2.66 20.79
N PRO A 265 8.18 3.65 21.57
CA PRO A 265 7.98 4.99 21.07
C PRO A 265 9.34 5.64 20.72
N PRO A 266 9.44 6.43 19.65
CA PRO A 266 10.69 7.13 19.30
C PRO A 266 11.16 8.06 20.42
N VAL A 267 12.48 8.20 20.57
CA VAL A 267 13.09 9.08 21.58
C VAL A 267 12.57 10.51 21.49
N LEU A 268 12.46 11.07 20.27
CA LEU A 268 11.93 12.43 20.08
C LEU A 268 10.49 12.56 20.56
N LEU A 269 9.64 11.56 20.30
CA LEU A 269 8.24 11.55 20.75
C LEU A 269 8.15 11.44 22.29
N GLN A 270 9.06 10.69 22.91
CA GLN A 270 9.15 10.61 24.37
C GLN A 270 9.56 11.96 25.00
N LEU A 271 10.50 12.67 24.37
CA LEU A 271 10.94 14.00 24.79
C LEU A 271 9.81 15.04 24.67
N GLU A 272 9.05 15.01 23.58
CA GLU A 272 7.86 15.85 23.40
C GLU A 272 6.80 15.61 24.48
N ARG A 273 6.58 14.34 24.85
CA ARG A 273 5.66 13.94 25.93
C ARG A 273 6.20 14.21 27.35
N GLY A 274 7.44 14.68 27.45
CA GLY A 274 8.10 15.05 28.70
C GLY A 274 8.43 13.86 29.60
N LYS A 275 8.63 12.66 29.05
CA LYS A 275 9.10 11.50 29.80
C LYS A 275 9.91 10.56 28.90
N LEU A 276 11.23 10.60 29.04
CA LEU A 276 12.14 9.65 28.41
C LEU A 276 12.12 8.32 29.18
N TYR A 277 12.16 7.20 28.46
CA TYR A 277 12.26 5.87 29.03
C TYR A 277 13.50 5.76 29.92
N GLY A 278 13.35 5.12 31.09
CA GLY A 278 14.41 5.02 32.09
C GLY A 278 14.61 6.27 32.95
N LEU A 279 13.94 7.41 32.65
CA LEU A 279 14.01 8.63 33.44
C LEU A 279 12.65 9.01 34.04
N SER A 280 12.68 9.69 35.19
CA SER A 280 11.54 10.44 35.70
C SER A 280 11.27 11.69 34.86
N ARG A 281 10.09 12.30 35.03
CA ARG A 281 9.75 13.57 34.35
C ARG A 281 10.69 14.71 34.77
N ALA A 282 11.09 14.75 36.04
CA ALA A 282 12.02 15.76 36.56
C ALA A 282 13.42 15.60 35.93
N GLU A 283 13.92 14.37 35.83
CA GLU A 283 15.20 14.08 35.17
C GLU A 283 15.13 14.38 33.67
N THR A 284 14.02 14.03 33.01
CA THR A 284 13.80 14.37 31.59
C THR A 284 13.82 15.89 31.39
N GLN A 285 13.16 16.66 32.25
CA GLN A 285 13.16 18.12 32.17
C GLN A 285 14.54 18.73 32.45
N GLY A 286 15.29 18.16 33.41
CA GLY A 286 16.68 18.51 33.67
C GLY A 286 17.56 18.29 32.44
N LEU A 287 17.41 17.14 31.77
CA LEU A 287 18.12 16.84 30.52
C LEU A 287 17.74 17.83 29.42
N LYS A 288 16.44 18.05 29.16
CA LYS A 288 15.94 19.02 28.18
C LYS A 288 16.56 20.41 28.38
N THR A 289 16.56 20.90 29.62
CA THR A 289 17.13 22.21 29.99
C THR A 289 18.64 22.26 29.71
N LYS A 290 19.37 21.18 30.04
CA LYS A 290 20.82 21.08 29.81
C LYS A 290 21.19 21.13 28.33
N VAL A 291 20.36 20.55 27.45
CA VAL A 291 20.59 20.53 26.00
C VAL A 291 19.88 21.65 25.25
N GLY A 292 19.24 22.59 25.95
CA GLY A 292 18.57 23.76 25.35
C GLY A 292 17.20 23.45 24.71
N LEU A 293 16.62 22.28 24.96
CA LEU A 293 15.26 21.95 24.55
C LEU A 293 14.28 22.51 25.60
N ARG A 294 13.34 23.35 25.18
CA ARG A 294 12.32 23.92 26.08
C ARG A 294 11.11 23.00 26.21
#